data_AF-A0A183GBM5-F1
#
_entry.id   AF-A0A183GBM5-F1
#
_cell.length_a   1.000
_cell.length_b   1.000
_cell.length_c   1.000
_cell.angle_alpha   90.00
_cell.angle_beta   90.00
_cell.angle_gamma   90.00
#
_symmetry.space_group_name_H-M   'P 1'
#
loop_
_entity.id
_entity.type
_entity.pdbx_description
1 polymer ?
#
loop_
_entity_poly.entity_id
_entity_poly.type
_entity_poly.pdbx_seq_one_letter_code
_entity_poly.pdbx_strand_id
1 'polypeptide(L)'
;MSMSSSTPSEIAQTSALADLRRAAFLSVLPDDYDTRRHHFSFVRLTTALEAVNGKKPEKIHPSDVEYLTTHLLDESTTAYDGTTGEAIPNHKKLDVLSCSAVPNIDPCDHCAQVEFHLSQLKKVHKATLLHPGLPLLSHGSGQRQILYALEQIILEFERTQPVYLPSELDNAQCWEIARNDAEELAERFRRREQRKRFPP
;
A
#
# COMPACT_ATOMS: atom_id res chain seq x y z
N MET A 1 28.78 -41.58 24.65
CA MET A 1 28.06 -41.62 23.35
C MET A 1 27.39 -40.28 23.17
N SER A 2 27.60 -39.69 22.00
CA SER A 2 27.54 -38.27 21.72
C SER A 2 26.12 -37.69 21.65
N MET A 3 26.01 -36.43 22.09
CA MET A 3 24.83 -35.59 21.92
C MET A 3 24.70 -35.14 20.47
N SER A 4 23.52 -35.35 19.88
CA SER A 4 23.15 -34.76 18.59
C SER A 4 22.61 -33.35 18.81
N SER A 5 23.45 -32.35 18.51
CA SER A 5 23.04 -30.97 18.31
C SER A 5 22.53 -30.79 16.89
N SER A 6 21.21 -30.76 16.70
CA SER A 6 20.59 -30.35 15.44
C SER A 6 20.37 -28.84 15.48
N THR A 7 20.93 -28.16 14.49
CA THR A 7 21.16 -26.71 14.35
C THR A 7 19.91 -25.82 14.29
N PRO A 8 19.88 -24.66 14.98
CA PRO A 8 18.82 -23.64 14.86
C PRO A 8 18.87 -22.77 13.58
N SER A 9 19.70 -23.08 12.59
CA SER A 9 20.16 -22.09 11.60
C SER A 9 19.44 -22.08 10.24
N GLU A 10 18.68 -23.12 9.89
CA GLU A 10 18.01 -23.19 8.57
C GLU A 10 16.60 -22.59 8.59
N ILE A 11 15.89 -22.65 9.72
CA ILE A 11 14.53 -22.10 9.86
C ILE A 11 14.54 -20.56 9.90
N ALA A 12 15.60 -19.95 10.43
CA ALA A 12 15.72 -18.49 10.53
C ALA A 12 16.12 -17.81 9.19
N GLN A 13 16.89 -18.51 8.33
CA GLN A 13 17.39 -17.93 7.08
C GLN A 13 16.33 -17.88 5.97
N THR A 14 15.39 -18.84 5.94
CA THR A 14 14.24 -18.82 5.03
C THR A 14 13.25 -17.72 5.36
N SER A 15 13.03 -17.42 6.65
CA SER A 15 12.18 -16.31 7.10
C SER A 15 12.74 -14.97 6.66
N ALA A 16 14.00 -14.65 6.99
CA ALA A 16 14.58 -13.35 6.69
C ALA A 16 14.65 -13.04 5.18
N LEU A 17 14.92 -14.06 4.36
CA LEU A 17 14.94 -13.89 2.91
C LEU A 17 13.53 -13.74 2.32
N ALA A 18 12.52 -14.40 2.89
CA ALA A 18 11.12 -14.20 2.53
C ALA A 18 10.62 -12.80 2.95
N ASP A 19 11.01 -12.33 4.13
CA ASP A 19 10.72 -10.98 4.63
C ASP A 19 11.34 -9.91 3.73
N LEU A 20 12.63 -10.07 3.38
CA LEU A 20 13.31 -9.18 2.45
C LEU A 20 12.66 -9.18 1.06
N ARG A 21 12.20 -10.33 0.57
CA ARG A 21 11.47 -10.41 -0.70
C ARG A 21 10.14 -9.66 -0.62
N ARG A 22 9.35 -9.88 0.44
CA ARG A 22 8.07 -9.18 0.65
C ARG A 22 8.27 -7.67 0.75
N ALA A 23 9.29 -7.21 1.49
CA ALA A 23 9.65 -5.80 1.58
C ALA A 23 10.08 -5.22 0.22
N ALA A 24 10.84 -5.97 -0.58
CA ALA A 24 11.25 -5.55 -1.92
C ALA A 24 10.08 -5.39 -2.90
N PHE A 25 8.98 -6.12 -2.68
CA PHE A 25 7.74 -5.99 -3.44
C PHE A 25 6.71 -5.08 -2.79
N LEU A 26 7.03 -4.42 -1.67
CA LEU A 26 6.12 -3.56 -0.90
C LEU A 26 4.82 -4.30 -0.49
N SER A 27 4.96 -5.57 -0.13
CA SER A 27 3.84 -6.48 0.17
C SER A 27 3.98 -7.14 1.55
N VAL A 28 4.64 -6.48 2.49
CA VAL A 28 4.59 -6.90 3.90
C VAL A 28 3.21 -6.54 4.46
N LEU A 29 2.49 -7.56 4.89
CA LEU A 29 1.16 -7.44 5.51
C LEU A 29 1.32 -7.39 7.04
N PRO A 30 0.33 -6.87 7.79
CA PRO A 30 0.38 -6.89 9.25
C PRO A 30 0.41 -8.32 9.79
N ASP A 31 1.02 -8.50 10.97
CA ASP A 31 1.21 -9.82 11.60
C ASP A 31 -0.10 -10.57 11.87
N ASP A 32 -1.22 -9.86 12.02
CA ASP A 32 -2.55 -10.41 12.26
C ASP A 32 -3.36 -10.64 10.97
N TYR A 33 -2.75 -10.47 9.78
CA TYR A 33 -3.40 -10.59 8.48
C TYR A 33 -4.23 -11.86 8.32
N ASP A 34 -3.68 -13.02 8.67
CA ASP A 34 -4.35 -14.31 8.50
C ASP A 34 -5.67 -14.39 9.27
N THR A 35 -5.76 -13.69 10.41
CA THR A 35 -6.99 -13.64 11.22
C THR A 35 -7.98 -12.60 10.68
N ARG A 36 -7.49 -11.51 10.09
CA ARG A 36 -8.30 -10.37 9.66
C ARG A 36 -8.80 -10.48 8.23
N ARG A 37 -8.10 -11.20 7.35
CA ARG A 37 -8.48 -11.36 5.92
C ARG A 37 -9.90 -11.89 5.71
N HIS A 38 -10.47 -12.53 6.72
CA HIS A 38 -11.86 -12.98 6.71
C HIS A 38 -12.87 -11.83 6.74
N HIS A 39 -12.56 -10.76 7.46
CA HIS A 39 -13.46 -9.62 7.68
C HIS A 39 -13.01 -8.37 6.93
N PHE A 40 -11.76 -8.33 6.49
CA PHE A 40 -11.17 -7.18 5.83
C PHE A 40 -10.53 -7.56 4.50
N SER A 41 -10.62 -6.65 3.55
CA SER A 41 -9.88 -6.64 2.31
C SER A 41 -8.62 -5.80 2.46
N PHE A 42 -7.51 -6.25 1.88
CA PHE A 42 -6.22 -5.56 1.93
C PHE A 42 -5.79 -5.21 0.51
N VAL A 43 -5.85 -3.92 0.17
CA VAL A 43 -5.65 -3.45 -1.21
C VAL A 43 -4.54 -2.41 -1.22
N ARG A 44 -3.51 -2.62 -2.03
CA ARG A 44 -2.48 -1.60 -2.27
C ARG A 44 -3.12 -0.34 -2.85
N LEU A 45 -2.73 0.84 -2.39
CA LEU A 45 -3.33 2.10 -2.80
C LEU A 45 -3.29 2.31 -4.33
N THR A 46 -2.19 1.93 -5.01
CA THR A 46 -2.14 2.00 -6.48
C THR A 46 -3.13 1.06 -7.17
N THR A 47 -3.33 -0.15 -6.63
CA THR A 47 -4.36 -1.09 -7.10
C THR A 47 -5.76 -0.56 -6.83
N ALA A 48 -5.99 0.08 -5.69
CA ALA A 48 -7.26 0.74 -5.36
C ALA A 48 -7.57 1.89 -6.34
N LEU A 49 -6.58 2.73 -6.64
CA LEU A 49 -6.70 3.80 -7.64
C LEU A 49 -7.07 3.25 -9.03
N GLU A 50 -6.40 2.17 -9.45
CA GLU A 50 -6.71 1.51 -10.72
C GLU A 50 -8.11 0.91 -10.74
N ALA A 51 -8.50 0.22 -9.67
CA ALA A 51 -9.80 -0.43 -9.56
C ALA A 51 -10.96 0.58 -9.58
N VAL A 52 -10.83 1.69 -8.85
CA VAL A 52 -11.87 2.72 -8.76
C VAL A 52 -11.96 3.57 -10.02
N ASN A 53 -10.82 3.90 -10.65
CA ASN A 53 -10.80 4.77 -11.83
C ASN A 53 -10.83 4.02 -13.18
N GLY A 54 -10.62 2.71 -13.18
CA GLY A 54 -10.55 1.87 -14.39
C GLY A 54 -9.35 2.17 -15.30
N LYS A 55 -8.33 2.87 -14.79
CA LYS A 55 -7.12 3.28 -15.53
C LYS A 55 -5.90 2.99 -14.69
N LYS A 56 -4.81 2.59 -15.36
CA LYS A 56 -3.49 2.50 -14.72
C LYS A 56 -3.13 3.81 -14.00
N PRO A 57 -2.50 3.76 -12.82
CA PRO A 57 -2.23 4.94 -12.00
C PRO A 57 -1.58 6.12 -12.75
N GLU A 58 -0.66 5.86 -13.68
CA GLU A 58 0.07 6.88 -14.43
C GLU A 58 -0.78 7.56 -15.51
N LYS A 59 -1.93 6.98 -15.85
CA LYS A 59 -2.90 7.54 -16.80
C LYS A 59 -4.04 8.29 -16.11
N ILE A 60 -4.04 8.35 -14.79
CA ILE A 60 -5.00 9.10 -13.99
C ILE A 60 -4.57 10.56 -13.99
N HIS A 61 -5.52 11.48 -14.15
CA HIS A 61 -5.21 12.91 -14.09
C HIS A 61 -4.71 13.25 -12.67
N PRO A 62 -3.67 14.11 -12.49
CA PRO A 62 -3.11 14.37 -11.17
C PRO A 62 -4.13 14.83 -10.11
N SER A 63 -5.11 15.66 -10.49
CA SER A 63 -6.18 16.06 -9.57
C SER A 63 -7.08 14.89 -9.14
N ASP A 64 -7.30 13.92 -10.03
CA ASP A 64 -8.07 12.73 -9.72
C ASP A 64 -7.27 11.79 -8.82
N VAL A 65 -5.94 11.70 -9.01
CA VAL A 65 -5.06 10.94 -8.10
C VAL A 65 -5.18 11.51 -6.69
N GLU A 66 -5.07 12.83 -6.53
CA GLU A 66 -5.16 13.50 -5.24
C GLU A 66 -6.54 13.29 -4.58
N TYR A 67 -7.62 13.54 -5.33
CA TYR A 67 -8.98 13.35 -4.87
C TYR A 67 -9.26 11.90 -4.45
N LEU A 68 -8.93 10.93 -5.32
CA LEU A 68 -9.20 9.51 -5.07
C LEU A 68 -8.33 8.99 -3.92
N THR A 69 -7.06 9.40 -3.83
CA THR A 69 -6.18 8.99 -2.73
C THR A 69 -6.72 9.47 -1.39
N THR A 70 -7.12 10.73 -1.30
CA THR A 70 -7.73 11.30 -0.09
C THR A 70 -8.99 10.53 0.30
N HIS A 71 -9.87 10.23 -0.66
CA HIS A 71 -11.09 9.47 -0.40
C HIS A 71 -10.85 8.01 0.02
N LEU A 72 -9.87 7.34 -0.60
CA LEU A 72 -9.51 5.97 -0.26
C LEU A 72 -8.92 5.88 1.15
N LEU A 73 -8.09 6.84 1.55
CA LEU A 73 -7.55 6.95 2.91
C LEU A 73 -8.68 7.21 3.93
N ASP A 74 -9.60 8.13 3.62
CA ASP A 74 -10.72 8.46 4.51
C ASP A 74 -11.67 7.27 4.72
N GLU A 75 -11.96 6.52 3.65
CA GLU A 75 -12.81 5.32 3.72
C GLU A 75 -12.11 4.11 4.34
N SER A 76 -10.78 4.03 4.29
CA SER A 76 -10.07 2.90 4.89
C SER A 76 -10.23 2.87 6.41
N THR A 77 -10.28 1.66 6.95
CA THR A 77 -10.26 1.40 8.39
C THR A 77 -8.86 1.71 8.92
N THR A 78 -7.85 1.17 8.23
CA THR A 78 -6.43 1.28 8.56
C THR A 78 -5.61 1.38 7.27
N ALA A 79 -4.44 2.00 7.33
CA ALA A 79 -3.43 1.89 6.29
C ALA A 79 -2.13 1.35 6.90
N TYR A 80 -1.39 0.56 6.13
CA TYR A 80 -0.15 -0.09 6.54
C TYR A 80 0.99 0.26 5.60
N ASP A 81 2.20 0.28 6.15
CA ASP A 81 3.43 0.39 5.39
C ASP A 81 3.84 -0.98 4.84
N GLY A 82 3.75 -1.17 3.53
CA GLY A 82 4.09 -2.39 2.81
C GLY A 82 5.56 -2.78 2.86
N THR A 83 6.46 -1.97 3.44
CA THR A 83 7.84 -2.36 3.73
C THR A 83 8.01 -3.02 5.10
N THR A 84 7.17 -2.67 6.08
CA THR A 84 7.30 -3.12 7.49
C THR A 84 6.10 -3.90 8.01
N GLY A 85 4.93 -3.80 7.37
CA GLY A 85 3.65 -4.30 7.88
C GLY A 85 3.04 -3.43 8.98
N GLU A 86 3.72 -2.36 9.41
CA GLU A 86 3.26 -1.52 10.52
C GLU A 86 2.10 -0.62 10.10
N ALA A 87 1.16 -0.41 11.02
CA ALA A 87 0.06 0.52 10.81
C ALA A 87 0.56 1.96 10.76
N ILE A 88 0.08 2.74 9.80
CA ILE A 88 0.40 4.15 9.63
C ILE A 88 -0.52 4.98 10.53
N PRO A 89 0.01 5.59 11.61
CA PRO A 89 -0.82 6.35 12.53
C PRO A 89 -1.38 7.59 11.83
N ASN A 90 -2.67 7.88 12.07
CA ASN A 90 -3.37 9.00 11.47
C ASN A 90 -3.31 9.02 9.92
N HIS A 91 -3.34 7.86 9.26
CA HIS A 91 -3.29 7.75 7.79
C HIS A 91 -4.28 8.66 7.04
N LYS A 92 -5.44 8.98 7.65
CA LYS A 92 -6.45 9.89 7.09
C LYS A 92 -6.00 11.35 6.99
N LYS A 93 -4.89 11.71 7.62
CA LYS A 93 -4.27 13.04 7.61
C LYS A 93 -3.01 13.09 6.73
N LEU A 94 -2.78 12.07 5.91
CA LEU A 94 -1.68 12.10 4.95
C LEU A 94 -2.00 13.06 3.82
N ASP A 95 -1.09 13.98 3.57
CA ASP A 95 -1.20 14.95 2.48
C ASP A 95 -0.56 14.39 1.21
N VAL A 96 -1.19 14.62 0.07
CA VAL A 96 -0.63 14.23 -1.24
C VAL A 96 0.41 15.27 -1.66
N LEU A 97 1.68 14.86 -1.64
CA LEU A 97 2.80 15.68 -2.07
C LEU A 97 3.03 15.49 -3.57
N SER A 98 2.56 16.44 -4.36
CA SER A 98 2.81 16.48 -5.80
C SER A 98 4.13 17.19 -6.11
N CYS A 99 5.11 16.47 -6.64
CA CYS A 99 6.34 17.04 -7.20
C CYS A 99 6.12 17.43 -8.67
N SER A 100 5.27 18.43 -8.92
CA SER A 100 5.21 19.08 -10.23
C SER A 100 6.38 20.05 -10.35
N ALA A 101 7.57 19.53 -10.66
CA ALA A 101 8.72 20.36 -10.94
C ALA A 101 8.41 21.30 -12.12
N VAL A 102 8.46 22.62 -11.87
CA VAL A 102 8.59 23.59 -12.97
C VAL A 102 10.01 23.41 -13.52
N PRO A 103 10.21 23.10 -14.81
CA PRO A 103 11.51 22.62 -15.34
C PRO A 103 12.73 23.57 -15.23
N ASN A 104 12.60 24.75 -14.62
CA ASN A 104 13.61 25.82 -14.67
C ASN A 104 13.80 26.57 -13.33
N ILE A 105 13.47 25.94 -12.20
CA ILE A 105 13.75 26.49 -10.86
C ILE A 105 14.67 25.52 -10.14
N ASP A 106 15.61 26.05 -9.34
CA ASP A 106 16.43 25.25 -8.43
C ASP A 106 15.58 24.15 -7.76
N PRO A 107 16.09 22.90 -7.64
CA PRO A 107 15.30 21.82 -7.09
C PRO A 107 14.80 22.25 -5.73
N CYS A 108 13.48 22.37 -5.59
CA CYS A 108 12.91 22.77 -4.32
C CYS A 108 13.25 21.69 -3.27
N ASP A 109 13.38 22.08 -2.00
CA ASP A 109 13.73 21.17 -0.91
C ASP A 109 12.83 19.92 -0.88
N HIS A 110 11.58 20.04 -1.34
CA HIS A 110 10.64 18.93 -1.47
C HIS A 110 11.09 17.89 -2.51
N CYS A 111 11.54 18.31 -3.70
CA CYS A 111 12.03 17.39 -4.73
C CYS A 111 13.25 16.60 -4.25
N ALA A 112 14.17 17.26 -3.54
CA ALA A 112 15.34 16.60 -2.96
C ALA A 112 14.95 15.55 -1.89
N GLN A 113 13.95 15.85 -1.06
CA GLN A 113 13.43 14.91 -0.06
C GLN A 113 12.74 13.70 -0.71
N VAL A 114 11.98 13.91 -1.79
CA VAL A 114 11.37 12.83 -2.58
C VAL A 114 12.44 11.92 -3.16
N GLU A 115 13.43 12.48 -3.86
CA GLU A 115 14.53 11.68 -4.42
C GLU A 115 15.28 10.91 -3.34
N PHE A 116 15.55 11.56 -2.19
CA PHE A 116 16.18 10.90 -1.07
C PHE A 116 15.34 9.72 -0.56
N HIS A 117 14.04 9.91 -0.31
CA HIS A 117 13.15 8.85 0.16
C HIS A 117 13.09 7.67 -0.82
N LEU A 118 12.89 7.94 -2.11
CA LEU A 118 12.90 6.91 -3.15
C LEU A 118 14.24 6.16 -3.18
N SER A 119 15.35 6.86 -2.99
CA SER A 119 16.68 6.25 -2.90
C SER A 119 16.82 5.36 -1.65
N GLN A 120 16.21 5.73 -0.52
CA GLN A 120 16.24 4.94 0.71
C GLN A 120 15.43 3.65 0.56
N LEU A 121 14.23 3.71 -0.03
CA LEU A 121 13.44 2.52 -0.34
C LEU A 121 14.25 1.51 -1.15
N LYS A 122 14.96 1.98 -2.18
CA LYS A 122 15.83 1.14 -3.01
C LYS A 122 17.06 0.63 -2.26
N LYS A 123 17.72 1.48 -1.45
CA LYS A 123 18.98 1.12 -0.77
C LYS A 123 18.74 0.16 0.39
N VAL A 124 17.77 0.46 1.24
CA VAL A 124 17.47 -0.24 2.50
C VAL A 124 16.59 -1.46 2.22
N HIS A 125 15.42 -1.27 1.61
CA HIS A 125 14.42 -2.32 1.42
C HIS A 125 14.56 -3.08 0.10
N LYS A 126 15.51 -2.69 -0.76
CA LYS A 126 15.65 -3.21 -2.13
C LYS A 126 14.35 -3.07 -2.94
N ALA A 127 13.48 -2.14 -2.54
CA ALA A 127 12.19 -1.94 -3.15
C ALA A 127 12.34 -1.40 -4.57
N THR A 128 11.56 -1.97 -5.49
CA THR A 128 11.44 -1.48 -6.86
C THR A 128 10.00 -1.03 -7.08
N LEU A 129 9.84 0.28 -7.28
CA LEU A 129 8.56 0.91 -7.57
C LEU A 129 8.21 0.71 -9.05
N LEU A 130 6.98 0.28 -9.32
CA LEU A 130 6.39 0.19 -10.65
C LEU A 130 6.01 1.58 -11.20
N HIS A 131 5.68 2.50 -10.31
CA HIS A 131 5.12 3.81 -10.61
C HIS A 131 5.87 4.93 -9.85
N PRO A 132 7.21 5.06 -9.99
CA PRO A 132 8.00 6.02 -9.22
C PRO A 132 7.69 7.50 -9.51
N GLY A 133 6.94 7.79 -10.58
CA GLY A 133 6.52 9.13 -10.95
C GLY A 133 5.18 9.58 -10.34
N LEU A 134 4.52 8.73 -9.55
CA LEU A 134 3.33 9.12 -8.80
C LEU A 134 3.68 10.05 -7.64
N PRO A 135 2.74 10.90 -7.18
CA PRO A 135 2.97 11.71 -5.99
C PRO A 135 3.26 10.85 -4.76
N LEU A 136 3.93 11.42 -3.77
CA LEU A 136 4.13 10.77 -2.48
C LEU A 136 3.02 11.17 -1.51
N LEU A 137 2.82 10.38 -0.46
CA LEU A 137 2.09 10.81 0.72
C LEU A 137 3.05 11.34 1.76
N SER A 138 2.60 12.32 2.53
CA SER A 138 3.41 12.89 3.59
C SER A 138 2.64 13.13 4.87
N HIS A 139 3.36 13.02 5.99
CA HIS A 139 2.88 13.40 7.32
C HIS A 139 3.90 14.33 7.98
N GLY A 140 3.41 15.42 8.56
CA GLY A 140 4.25 16.39 9.27
C GLY A 140 4.80 17.47 8.34
N SER A 141 5.69 18.31 8.86
CA SER A 141 6.22 19.49 8.15
C SER A 141 7.72 19.65 8.35
N GLY A 142 8.42 20.12 7.32
CA GLY A 142 9.85 20.44 7.37
C GLY A 142 10.72 19.19 7.58
N GLN A 143 11.72 19.26 8.46
CA GLN A 143 12.69 18.17 8.67
C GLN A 143 12.13 16.91 9.36
N ARG A 144 10.87 16.93 9.81
CA ARG A 144 10.19 15.79 10.44
C ARG A 144 9.13 15.17 9.52
N GLN A 145 9.16 15.50 8.23
CA GLN A 145 8.22 14.96 7.26
C GLN A 145 8.53 13.48 7.03
N ILE A 146 7.53 12.64 7.26
CA ILE A 146 7.56 11.23 6.86
C ILE A 146 6.96 11.17 5.46
N LEU A 147 7.62 10.44 4.56
CA LEU A 147 7.18 10.25 3.18
C LEU A 147 6.84 8.78 2.94
N TYR A 148 5.86 8.54 2.08
CA TYR A 148 5.48 7.21 1.61
C TYR A 148 5.20 7.24 0.11
N ALA A 149 5.71 6.26 -0.63
CA ALA A 149 5.25 6.03 -2.00
C ALA A 149 3.83 5.45 -2.00
N LEU A 150 3.00 5.77 -3.00
CA LEU A 150 1.64 5.21 -3.05
C LEU A 150 1.67 3.67 -3.08
N GLU A 151 2.66 3.08 -3.74
CA GLU A 151 2.83 1.63 -3.81
C GLU A 151 3.22 0.99 -2.47
N GLN A 152 3.75 1.78 -1.55
CA GLN A 152 4.08 1.35 -0.20
C GLN A 152 2.83 1.27 0.67
N ILE A 153 1.72 1.91 0.30
CA ILE A 153 0.53 1.95 1.15
C ILE A 153 -0.38 0.75 0.86
N ILE A 154 -0.69 -0.02 1.90
CA ILE A 154 -1.73 -1.06 1.86
C ILE A 154 -2.91 -0.57 2.68
N LEU A 155 -4.08 -0.49 2.06
CA LEU A 155 -5.32 -0.05 2.68
C LEU A 155 -6.15 -1.24 3.13
N GLU A 156 -6.75 -1.12 4.31
CA GLU A 156 -7.70 -2.06 4.85
C GLU A 156 -9.11 -1.54 4.77
N PHE A 157 -10.01 -2.35 4.24
CA PHE A 157 -11.43 -2.06 4.15
C PHE A 157 -12.23 -3.20 4.77
N GLU A 158 -13.22 -2.87 5.60
CA GLU A 158 -14.17 -3.87 6.09
C GLU A 158 -14.91 -4.49 4.90
N ARG A 159 -15.02 -5.82 4.83
CA ARG A 159 -15.79 -6.52 3.80
C ARG A 159 -17.28 -6.36 4.04
N THR A 160 -18.04 -6.35 2.95
CA THR A 160 -19.50 -6.35 3.01
C THR A 160 -20.03 -7.66 3.59
N GLN A 161 -19.33 -8.77 3.33
CA GLN A 161 -19.61 -10.08 3.90
C GLN A 161 -18.28 -10.80 4.23
N PRO A 162 -18.20 -11.53 5.36
CA PRO A 162 -17.00 -12.29 5.68
C PRO A 162 -16.71 -13.39 4.64
N VAL A 163 -15.42 -13.60 4.34
CA VAL A 163 -14.95 -14.66 3.45
C VAL A 163 -14.11 -15.65 4.24
N TYR A 164 -14.58 -16.90 4.38
CA TYR A 164 -13.84 -17.95 5.07
C TYR A 164 -12.82 -18.57 4.14
N LEU A 165 -11.56 -18.22 4.36
CA LEU A 165 -10.42 -18.70 3.59
C LEU A 165 -9.70 -19.82 4.34
N PRO A 166 -9.07 -20.78 3.64
CA PRO A 166 -8.17 -21.74 4.27
C PRO A 166 -7.03 -21.05 5.05
N SER A 167 -6.43 -21.75 6.00
CA SER A 167 -5.27 -21.26 6.75
C SER A 167 -4.05 -21.06 5.85
N GLU A 168 -3.86 -21.97 4.90
CA GLU A 168 -2.80 -21.93 3.90
C GLU A 168 -3.39 -21.59 2.53
N LEU A 169 -2.84 -20.57 1.89
CA LEU A 169 -3.22 -20.15 0.55
C LEU A 169 -2.07 -20.43 -0.39
N ASP A 170 -2.37 -21.05 -1.53
CA ASP A 170 -1.42 -21.08 -2.64
C ASP A 170 -1.37 -19.72 -3.36
N ASN A 171 -0.40 -19.57 -4.25
CA ASN A 171 -0.22 -18.31 -4.98
C ASN A 171 -1.45 -17.94 -5.83
N ALA A 172 -2.12 -18.91 -6.44
CA ALA A 172 -3.27 -18.64 -7.30
C ALA A 172 -4.45 -18.13 -6.46
N GLN A 173 -4.66 -18.71 -5.29
CA GLN A 173 -5.67 -18.26 -4.33
C GLN A 173 -5.36 -16.85 -3.82
N CYS A 174 -4.11 -16.54 -3.48
CA CYS A 174 -3.69 -15.18 -3.11
C CYS A 174 -4.02 -14.15 -4.20
N TRP A 175 -3.76 -14.48 -5.47
CA TRP A 175 -4.09 -13.63 -6.61
C TRP A 175 -5.59 -13.42 -6.77
N GLU A 176 -6.38 -14.49 -6.63
CA GLU A 176 -7.83 -14.42 -6.72
C GLU A 176 -8.43 -13.55 -5.62
N ILE A 177 -7.96 -13.69 -4.38
CA ILE A 177 -8.39 -12.86 -3.25
C ILE A 177 -8.07 -11.38 -3.51
N ALA A 178 -6.83 -11.07 -3.92
CA ALA A 178 -6.43 -9.70 -4.21
C ALA A 178 -7.27 -9.06 -5.32
N ARG A 179 -7.62 -9.84 -6.36
CA ARG A 179 -8.53 -9.39 -7.43
C ARG A 179 -9.93 -9.12 -6.89
N ASN A 180 -10.49 -10.05 -6.13
CA ASN A 180 -11.84 -9.92 -5.57
C ASN A 180 -11.93 -8.72 -4.61
N ASP A 181 -10.88 -8.47 -3.82
CA ASP A 181 -10.78 -7.31 -2.94
C ASP A 181 -10.82 -5.98 -3.73
N ALA A 182 -10.10 -5.92 -4.85
CA ALA A 182 -10.12 -4.75 -5.74
C ALA A 182 -11.49 -4.56 -6.41
N GLU A 183 -12.14 -5.64 -6.84
CA GLU A 183 -13.49 -5.60 -7.44
C GLU A 183 -14.56 -5.16 -6.43
N GLU A 184 -14.50 -5.67 -5.19
CA GLU A 184 -15.39 -5.25 -4.11
C GLU A 184 -15.24 -3.75 -3.82
N LEU A 185 -14.00 -3.26 -3.76
CA LEU A 185 -13.72 -1.84 -3.56
C LEU A 185 -14.27 -0.98 -4.70
N ALA A 186 -14.07 -1.38 -5.95
CA ALA A 186 -14.62 -0.68 -7.11
C ALA A 186 -16.16 -0.63 -7.08
N GLU A 187 -16.81 -1.72 -6.69
CA GLU A 187 -18.27 -1.79 -6.50
C GLU A 187 -18.75 -0.82 -5.42
N ARG A 188 -18.06 -0.76 -4.28
CA ARG A 188 -18.37 0.17 -3.19
C ARG A 188 -18.36 1.62 -3.67
N PHE A 189 -17.29 2.03 -4.33
CA PHE A 189 -17.15 3.40 -4.84
C PHE A 189 -18.21 3.72 -5.89
N ARG A 190 -18.49 2.79 -6.81
CA ARG A 190 -19.54 2.99 -7.82
C ARG A 190 -20.93 3.16 -7.20
N ARG A 191 -21.28 2.36 -6.18
CA ARG A 191 -22.57 2.51 -5.46
C ARG A 191 -22.64 3.84 -4.73
N ARG A 192 -21.54 4.30 -4.14
CA ARG A 192 -21.48 5.62 -3.48
C ARG A 192 -21.76 6.75 -4.47
N GLU A 193 -21.10 6.74 -5.63
CA GLU A 193 -21.32 7.73 -6.69
C GLU A 193 -22.75 7.70 -7.23
N GLN A 194 -23.36 6.52 -7.36
CA GLN A 194 -24.77 6.39 -7.72
C GLN A 194 -25.69 7.04 -6.68
N ARG A 195 -25.48 6.81 -5.38
CA ARG A 195 -26.27 7.42 -4.29
C ARG A 195 -26.14 8.93 -4.23
N LYS A 196 -24.95 9.49 -4.56
CA LYS A 196 -24.77 10.94 -4.67
C LYS A 196 -25.61 11.54 -5.81
N ARG A 197 -25.71 10.83 -6.94
CA ARG A 197 -26.50 11.27 -8.11
C ARG A 197 -28.01 11.08 -7.91
N PHE A 198 -28.40 10.02 -7.20
CA PHE A 198 -29.78 9.65 -6.94
C PHE A 198 -29.97 9.42 -5.43
N PRO A 199 -30.15 10.48 -4.63
CA PRO A 199 -30.49 10.33 -3.23
C PRO A 199 -31.88 9.66 -3.09
N PRO A 200 -32.10 8.86 -2.03
CA PRO A 200 -33.35 8.14 -1.80
C PRO A 200 -34.55 9.05 -1.55
#